data_AF-A0A7W6C6U2-F1
#
_entry.id   AF-A0A7W6C6U2-F1
#
_cell.length_a   1.000
_cell.length_b   1.000
_cell.length_c   1.000
_cell.angle_alpha   90.00
_cell.angle_beta   90.00
_cell.angle_gamma   90.00
#
_symmetry.space_group_name_H-M   'P 1'
#
loop_
_entity.id
_entity.type
_entity.pdbx_description
1 polymer ?
#
loop_
_entity_poly.entity_id
_entity_poly.type
_entity_poly.pdbx_seq_one_letter_code
_entity_poly.pdbx_strand_id
1 'polypeptide(L)'
;MKLITMPRMAILAIAGASLSLAACNNKADDATEAQADAVEASADATADAIDAAADKMGGASEEAMQNRADAVRASGEAKADALEEKADAEAGHP
;
A
#
# COMPACT_ATOMS: atom_id res chain seq x y z
N MET A 1 -19.50 28.03 -13.95
CA MET A 1 -19.09 26.72 -14.48
C MET A 1 -18.62 25.87 -13.31
N LYS A 2 -19.48 24.96 -12.85
CA LYS A 2 -19.12 23.77 -12.08
C LYS A 2 -18.66 22.71 -13.08
N LEU A 3 -18.00 21.65 -12.62
CA LEU A 3 -17.31 20.59 -13.38
C LEU A 3 -15.90 21.10 -13.72
N ILE A 4 -14.81 20.71 -13.07
CA ILE A 4 -14.30 19.34 -12.95
C ILE A 4 -13.34 19.34 -11.73
N THR A 5 -13.82 19.04 -10.53
CA THR A 5 -12.93 18.48 -9.48
C THR A 5 -12.81 17.01 -9.81
N MET A 6 -11.80 16.68 -10.62
CA MET A 6 -11.45 15.29 -10.90
C MET A 6 -11.31 14.57 -9.56
N PRO A 7 -12.11 13.53 -9.27
CA PRO A 7 -11.64 12.54 -8.33
C PRO A 7 -10.44 11.94 -9.05
N ARG A 8 -9.23 12.34 -8.63
CA ARG A 8 -8.02 11.62 -9.00
C ARG A 8 -8.20 10.27 -8.35
N MET A 9 -8.84 9.39 -9.13
CA MET A 9 -9.05 7.99 -8.84
C MET A 9 -7.73 7.50 -8.29
N ALA A 10 -7.71 7.28 -6.97
CA ALA A 10 -6.68 6.52 -6.31
C ALA A 10 -6.60 5.24 -7.11
N ILE A 11 -5.51 5.11 -7.85
CA ILE A 11 -5.18 3.92 -8.60
C ILE A 11 -4.90 2.90 -7.52
N LEU A 12 -5.94 2.15 -7.15
CA LEU A 12 -5.82 0.88 -6.47
C LEU A 12 -4.95 0.03 -7.40
N ALA A 13 -3.66 -0.04 -7.07
CA ALA A 13 -2.75 -0.98 -7.67
C ALA A 13 -3.35 -2.36 -7.39
N ILE A 14 -3.67 -3.06 -8.48
CA ILE A 14 -4.18 -4.42 -8.45
C ILE A 14 -3.05 -5.25 -7.87
N ALA A 15 -3.20 -5.67 -6.61
CA ALA A 15 -2.36 -6.69 -5.99
C ALA A 15 -2.25 -7.87 -6.96
N GLY A 16 -1.03 -8.14 -7.39
CA GLY A 16 -0.70 -9.10 -8.44
C GLY A 16 -0.91 -10.53 -7.97
N ALA A 17 -2.16 -10.97 -7.86
CA ALA A 17 -2.53 -12.34 -7.50
C ALA A 17 -2.33 -13.35 -8.66
N SER A 18 -1.23 -13.24 -9.40
CA SER A 18 -0.92 -14.15 -10.51
C SER A 18 0.46 -14.79 -10.41
N LEU A 19 0.89 -15.25 -9.24
CA LEU A 19 1.97 -16.23 -9.12
C LEU A 19 1.46 -17.55 -8.49
N SER A 20 0.96 -18.38 -9.38
CA SER A 20 1.34 -19.79 -9.46
C SER A 20 0.79 -20.76 -8.41
N LEU A 21 -0.03 -21.67 -8.94
CA LEU A 21 -0.52 -22.98 -8.47
C LEU A 21 0.50 -23.90 -7.72
N ALA A 22 1.74 -23.48 -7.49
CA ALA A 22 2.78 -24.17 -6.73
C ALA A 22 2.93 -23.68 -5.26
N ALA A 23 2.44 -22.48 -4.91
CA ALA A 23 2.58 -21.91 -3.56
C ALA A 23 1.64 -22.52 -2.50
N CYS A 24 0.62 -23.30 -2.89
CA CYS A 24 -0.39 -23.85 -1.99
C CYS A 24 0.11 -24.87 -0.93
N ASN A 25 1.42 -24.99 -0.67
CA ASN A 25 1.96 -25.87 0.36
C ASN A 25 3.07 -25.24 1.24
N ASN A 26 3.38 -23.94 1.13
CA ASN A 26 4.38 -23.31 1.99
C ASN A 26 3.76 -22.36 3.02
N LYS A 27 3.52 -22.86 4.22
CA LYS A 27 2.97 -22.08 5.35
C LYS A 27 3.85 -20.88 5.75
N ALA A 28 5.14 -20.87 5.39
CA ALA A 28 6.04 -19.75 5.63
C ALA A 28 5.79 -18.59 4.65
N ASP A 29 5.34 -18.91 3.44
CA ASP A 29 4.96 -17.94 2.41
C ASP A 29 3.68 -17.21 2.83
N ASP A 30 2.63 -17.98 3.18
CA ASP A 30 1.36 -17.45 3.70
C ASP A 30 1.55 -16.50 4.91
N ALA A 31 2.50 -16.82 5.81
CA ALA A 31 2.77 -16.05 7.01
C ALA A 31 3.56 -14.76 6.73
N THR A 32 4.32 -14.72 5.64
CA THR A 32 5.07 -13.55 5.21
C THR A 32 4.19 -12.63 4.38
N GLU A 33 3.37 -13.19 3.48
CA GLU A 33 2.31 -12.47 2.75
C GLU A 33 1.34 -11.79 3.73
N ALA A 34 0.84 -12.52 4.74
CA ALA A 34 -0.02 -11.92 5.77
C ALA A 34 0.67 -10.82 6.60
N GLN A 35 2.01 -10.85 6.72
CA GLN A 35 2.77 -9.77 7.36
C GLN A 35 2.93 -8.56 6.44
N ALA A 36 3.20 -8.78 5.15
CA ALA A 36 3.26 -7.73 4.14
C ALA A 36 1.92 -6.98 4.06
N ASP A 37 0.81 -7.73 3.94
CA ASP A 37 -0.56 -7.21 3.98
C ASP A 37 -0.81 -6.36 5.23
N ALA A 38 -0.38 -6.84 6.41
CA ALA A 38 -0.58 -6.11 7.67
C ALA A 38 0.22 -4.80 7.71
N VAL A 39 1.42 -4.78 7.10
CA VAL A 39 2.26 -3.58 6.99
C VAL A 39 1.62 -2.57 6.04
N GLU A 40 1.18 -3.01 4.88
CA GLU A 40 0.48 -2.17 3.89
C GLU A 40 -0.80 -1.58 4.50
N ALA A 41 -1.68 -2.44 5.06
CA ALA A 41 -2.92 -2.00 5.68
C ALA A 41 -2.71 -1.02 6.84
N SER A 42 -1.64 -1.19 7.63
CA SER A 42 -1.30 -0.25 8.71
C SER A 42 -0.81 1.10 8.16
N ALA A 43 -0.05 1.09 7.06
CA ALA A 43 0.41 2.30 6.41
C ALA A 43 -0.77 3.05 5.77
N ASP A 44 -1.65 2.34 5.09
CA ASP A 44 -2.87 2.88 4.49
C ASP A 44 -3.80 3.47 5.55
N ALA A 45 -4.08 2.77 6.64
CA ALA A 45 -4.90 3.31 7.72
C ALA A 45 -4.31 4.61 8.32
N THR A 46 -2.98 4.70 8.37
CA THR A 46 -2.29 5.91 8.83
C THR A 46 -2.38 7.03 7.80
N ALA A 47 -2.17 6.72 6.52
CA ALA A 47 -2.27 7.67 5.42
C ALA A 47 -3.70 8.22 5.28
N ASP A 48 -4.71 7.37 5.39
CA ASP A 48 -6.12 7.74 5.37
C ASP A 48 -6.49 8.67 6.54
N ALA A 49 -5.92 8.45 7.72
CA ALA A 49 -6.10 9.36 8.85
C ALA A 49 -5.47 10.73 8.59
N ILE A 50 -4.33 10.78 7.88
CA ILE A 50 -3.68 12.03 7.47
C ILE A 50 -4.53 12.75 6.40
N ASP A 51 -5.02 12.03 5.39
CA ASP A 51 -5.87 12.59 4.34
C ASP A 51 -7.20 13.13 4.91
N ALA A 52 -7.84 12.38 5.82
CA ALA A 52 -9.04 12.85 6.50
C ALA A 52 -8.80 14.09 7.38
N ALA A 53 -7.57 14.30 7.86
CA ALA A 53 -7.18 15.53 8.54
C ALA A 53 -6.88 16.66 7.54
N ALA A 54 -6.24 16.35 6.41
CA ALA A 54 -5.91 17.27 5.32
C ALA A 54 -7.17 17.89 4.72
N ASP A 55 -8.19 17.08 4.44
CA ASP A 55 -9.49 17.48 3.87
C ASP A 55 -10.21 18.52 4.75
N LYS A 56 -9.96 18.51 6.07
CA LYS A 56 -10.53 19.48 7.00
C LYS A 56 -9.81 20.82 6.99
N MET A 57 -8.58 20.88 6.49
CA MET A 57 -7.76 22.11 6.47
C MET A 57 -7.93 22.90 5.17
N GLY A 58 -7.92 22.23 4.02
CA GLY A 58 -7.97 22.85 2.70
C GLY A 58 -6.68 23.58 2.28
N GLY A 59 -6.52 23.81 0.98
CA GLY A 59 -5.49 24.72 0.42
C GLY A 59 -4.05 24.20 0.54
N ALA A 60 -3.05 25.08 0.65
CA ALA A 60 -1.64 24.66 0.64
C ALA A 60 -1.25 23.72 1.81
N SER A 61 -2.00 23.76 2.92
CA SER A 61 -1.79 22.84 4.05
C SER A 61 -2.37 21.45 3.80
N GLU A 62 -3.43 21.35 3.00
CA GLU A 62 -3.98 20.07 2.52
C GLU A 62 -2.96 19.36 1.63
N GLU A 63 -2.37 20.03 0.65
CA GLU A 63 -1.34 19.45 -0.23
C GLU A 63 -0.11 18.95 0.54
N ALA A 64 0.36 19.71 1.54
CA ALA A 64 1.49 19.28 2.37
C ALA A 64 1.17 18.02 3.20
N MET A 65 -0.07 17.87 3.64
CA MET A 65 -0.54 16.70 4.39
C MET A 65 -0.76 15.50 3.48
N GLN A 66 -1.35 15.69 2.29
CA GLN A 66 -1.53 14.63 1.30
C GLN A 66 -0.18 14.07 0.83
N ASN A 67 0.81 14.95 0.55
CA ASN A 67 2.18 14.50 0.25
C ASN A 67 2.80 13.66 1.39
N ARG A 68 2.39 13.91 2.64
CA ARG A 68 2.84 13.12 3.78
C ARG A 68 2.11 11.77 3.83
N ALA A 69 0.82 11.73 3.53
CA ALA A 69 0.06 10.48 3.41
C ALA A 69 0.66 9.58 2.33
N ASP A 70 0.97 10.14 1.16
CA ASP A 70 1.62 9.42 0.05
C ASP A 70 2.99 8.86 0.46
N ALA A 71 3.80 9.63 1.18
CA ALA A 71 5.08 9.15 1.70
C ALA A 71 4.92 8.00 2.71
N VAL A 72 3.81 7.96 3.47
CA VAL A 72 3.50 6.87 4.39
C VAL A 72 3.12 5.61 3.61
N ARG A 73 2.22 5.73 2.61
CA ARG A 73 1.84 4.61 1.73
C ARG A 73 3.05 4.00 1.03
N ALA A 74 3.85 4.84 0.36
CA ALA A 74 5.06 4.39 -0.32
C ALA A 74 6.07 3.72 0.63
N SER A 75 6.16 4.17 1.90
CA SER A 75 7.01 3.50 2.88
C SER A 75 6.42 2.18 3.39
N GLY A 76 5.10 2.02 3.37
CA GLY A 76 4.40 0.77 3.67
C GLY A 76 4.63 -0.26 2.56
N GLU A 77 4.30 0.12 1.32
CA GLU A 77 4.54 -0.67 0.10
C GLU A 77 5.98 -1.15 0.02
N ALA A 78 6.97 -0.25 0.12
CA ALA A 78 8.38 -0.65 0.05
C ALA A 78 8.82 -1.64 1.16
N LYS A 79 8.11 -1.68 2.29
CA LYS A 79 8.37 -2.67 3.34
C LYS A 79 7.65 -4.00 3.08
N ALA A 80 6.43 -3.94 2.55
CA ALA A 80 5.68 -5.11 2.09
C ALA A 80 6.44 -5.82 0.98
N ASP A 81 6.86 -5.09 -0.06
CA ASP A 81 7.70 -5.58 -1.16
C ASP A 81 8.99 -6.25 -0.64
N ALA A 82 9.67 -5.61 0.32
CA ALA A 82 10.90 -6.16 0.89
C ALA A 82 10.68 -7.41 1.78
N LEU A 83 9.44 -7.65 2.24
CA LEU A 83 9.06 -8.89 2.93
C LEU A 83 8.74 -9.97 1.90
N GLU A 84 7.99 -9.64 0.86
CA GLU A 84 7.66 -10.55 -0.25
C GLU A 84 8.92 -11.01 -1.00
N GLU A 85 9.82 -10.11 -1.39
CA GLU A 85 11.09 -10.46 -2.04
C GLU A 85 11.95 -11.40 -1.17
N LYS A 86 11.89 -11.23 0.15
CA LYS A 86 12.58 -12.15 1.08
C LYS A 86 11.90 -13.51 1.13
N ALA A 87 10.58 -13.56 1.15
CA ALA A 87 9.82 -14.80 1.14
C ALA A 87 10.12 -15.59 -0.15
N ASP A 88 10.09 -14.93 -1.30
CA ASP A 88 10.40 -15.51 -2.60
C ASP A 88 11.84 -16.05 -2.67
N ALA A 89 12.80 -15.24 -2.19
CA ALA A 89 14.20 -15.65 -2.12
C ALA A 89 14.42 -16.88 -1.22
N GLU A 90 13.69 -16.99 -0.10
CA GLU A 90 13.74 -18.16 0.79
C GLU A 90 12.97 -19.37 0.24
N ALA A 91 11.90 -19.15 -0.52
CA ALA A 91 11.15 -20.19 -1.22
C ALA A 91 11.91 -20.75 -2.44
N GLY A 92 12.97 -20.07 -2.88
CA GLY A 92 13.76 -20.46 -4.05
C GLY A 92 13.06 -20.14 -5.37
N HIS A 93 12.13 -19.19 -5.37
CA HIS A 93 11.47 -18.67 -6.55
C HIS A 93 12.17 -17.36 -6.95
N PRO A 94 12.81 -17.29 -8.15
CA PRO A 94 13.43 -16.07 -8.66
C PRO A 94 12.45 -15.12 -9.34
#